data_AF-A0A1M6XWC8-F1
#
_entry.id   AF-A0A1M6XWC8-F1
#
_cell.length_a   1.000
_cell.length_b   1.000
_cell.length_c   1.000
_cell.angle_alpha   90.00
_cell.angle_beta   90.00
_cell.angle_gamma   90.00
#
_symmetry.space_group_name_H-M   'P 1'
#
loop_
_entity.id
_entity.type
_entity.pdbx_description
1 polymer ?
#
loop_
_entity_poly.entity_id
_entity_poly.type
_entity_poly.pdbx_seq_one_letter_code
_entity_poly.pdbx_strand_id
1 'polypeptide(L)'
;MSKLMRNVLLLAKLETTPGNDAVPTAPLNAMLARAITPQPVVAEFAERTNIRPYFGTGGQVAVSQHSECELEIELASSGAAGTAPAWGPVLQACSFSETLTASTDVKYAPITNNPKTVTLYYYLDGVLHKMTGCRGNVTIELNARAIPVMKFKFTGLYTPATDTPVPTGAVYSGFNAPLAVNKVNTPSMTLHGISAAMQSLSIDMGNQIVYRNLIGSESVIMTNRKPSGQTSIEMVPVASYAWHEAVRLGTLNAFSVVHGSVAGAIIQIDAPKVQLISPQYADSDGVAMINLGLDFQPNTGNDEIVITVK
;
A
#
# COMPACT_ATOMS: atom_id res chain seq x y z
N MET A 1 13.59 -16.94 27.54
CA MET A 1 13.73 -15.47 27.64
C MET A 1 12.52 -14.85 26.95
N SER A 2 11.99 -13.74 27.44
CA SER A 2 10.91 -13.01 26.79
C SER A 2 11.35 -12.49 25.41
N LYS A 3 10.46 -12.56 24.42
CA LYS A 3 10.71 -12.08 23.07
C LYS A 3 10.55 -10.56 23.01
N LEU A 4 11.50 -9.88 22.38
CA LEU A 4 11.53 -8.42 22.33
C LEU A 4 11.07 -7.88 20.96
N MET A 5 10.00 -7.09 20.96
CA MET A 5 9.49 -6.45 19.73
C MET A 5 10.48 -5.49 19.08
N ARG A 6 11.41 -4.89 19.84
CA ARG A 6 12.45 -4.02 19.29
C ARG A 6 13.50 -4.76 18.44
N ASN A 7 13.55 -6.10 18.51
CA ASN A 7 14.48 -6.94 17.75
C ASN A 7 13.85 -7.49 16.46
N VAL A 8 12.72 -6.91 16.04
CA VAL A 8 12.03 -7.34 14.83
C VAL A 8 12.86 -7.02 13.59
N LEU A 9 12.91 -7.98 12.67
CA LEU A 9 13.46 -7.80 11.33
C LEU A 9 12.45 -8.29 10.30
N LEU A 10 12.07 -7.41 9.38
CA LEU A 10 11.22 -7.73 8.24
C LEU A 10 12.06 -7.80 6.98
N LEU A 11 11.93 -8.90 6.25
CA LEU A 11 12.51 -9.05 4.91
C LEU A 11 11.41 -9.30 3.87
N ALA A 12 11.54 -8.68 2.69
CA ALA A 12 10.61 -8.87 1.58
C ALA A 12 11.36 -9.09 0.26
N LYS A 13 11.00 -10.15 -0.47
CA LYS A 13 11.59 -10.46 -1.78
C LYS A 13 10.53 -10.97 -2.75
N LEU A 14 10.53 -10.41 -3.95
CA LEU A 14 9.65 -10.85 -5.03
C LEU A 14 9.90 -12.32 -5.37
N GLU A 15 8.81 -13.06 -5.59
CA GLU A 15 8.86 -14.46 -5.99
C GLU A 15 9.02 -14.57 -7.49
N THR A 16 9.82 -15.55 -7.94
CA THR A 16 9.88 -15.93 -9.36
C THR A 16 8.68 -16.78 -9.75
N THR A 17 8.25 -17.65 -8.84
CA THR A 17 7.07 -18.51 -8.98
C THR A 17 6.17 -18.30 -7.76
N PRO A 18 4.89 -17.93 -7.93
CA PRO A 18 3.99 -17.68 -6.82
C PRO A 18 3.92 -18.84 -5.82
N GLY A 19 4.06 -18.53 -4.53
CA GLY A 19 4.00 -19.49 -3.43
C GLY A 19 5.31 -20.24 -3.16
N ASN A 20 6.31 -20.13 -4.04
CA ASN A 20 7.65 -20.66 -3.79
C ASN A 20 8.47 -19.67 -2.97
N ASP A 21 9.11 -20.15 -1.90
CA ASP A 21 9.91 -19.35 -0.99
C ASP A 21 11.07 -18.67 -1.74
N ALA A 22 11.05 -17.34 -1.82
CA ALA A 22 12.09 -16.58 -2.51
C ALA A 22 13.41 -16.52 -1.73
N VAL A 23 13.43 -16.93 -0.45
CA VAL A 23 14.59 -16.90 0.44
C VAL A 23 15.21 -15.48 0.51
N PRO A 24 14.49 -14.50 1.09
CA PRO A 24 15.02 -13.16 1.30
C PRO A 24 16.24 -13.18 2.25
N THR A 25 17.20 -12.28 2.01
CA THR A 25 18.42 -12.13 2.82
C THR A 25 18.47 -10.74 3.44
N ALA A 26 19.01 -10.64 4.66
CA ALA A 26 19.07 -9.35 5.37
C ALA A 26 19.82 -8.24 4.59
N PRO A 27 20.96 -8.49 3.92
CA PRO A 27 21.67 -7.43 3.20
C PRO A 27 20.95 -6.88 1.96
N LEU A 28 20.03 -7.64 1.36
CA LEU A 28 19.41 -7.29 0.08
C LEU A 28 17.90 -7.01 0.19
N ASN A 29 17.25 -7.45 1.25
CA ASN A 29 15.78 -7.52 1.32
C ASN A 29 15.20 -6.96 2.61
N ALA A 30 16.00 -6.35 3.48
CA ALA A 30 15.50 -5.74 4.71
C ALA A 30 14.58 -4.55 4.42
N MET A 31 13.41 -4.52 5.05
CA MET A 31 12.40 -3.47 4.88
C MET A 31 12.37 -2.56 6.11
N LEU A 32 12.52 -1.26 5.91
CA LEU A 32 12.38 -0.27 6.98
C LEU A 32 10.91 0.13 7.12
N ALA A 33 10.20 -0.47 8.06
CA ALA A 33 8.81 -0.15 8.37
C ALA A 33 8.67 0.53 9.74
N ARG A 34 7.79 1.53 9.82
CA ARG A 34 7.46 2.25 11.06
C ARG A 34 6.55 1.44 11.99
N ALA A 35 5.68 0.62 11.40
CA ALA A 35 4.80 -0.29 12.09
C ALA A 35 4.71 -1.60 11.31
N ILE A 36 4.72 -2.72 12.03
CA ILE A 36 4.54 -4.06 11.47
C ILE A 36 3.60 -4.83 12.38
N THR A 37 2.48 -5.27 11.83
CA THR A 37 1.46 -6.04 12.56
C THR A 37 1.27 -7.39 11.86
N PRO A 38 2.02 -8.42 12.26
CA PRO A 38 1.84 -9.77 11.73
C PRO A 38 0.63 -10.44 12.39
N GLN A 39 -0.12 -11.21 11.61
CA GLN A 39 -1.11 -12.17 12.07
C GLN A 39 -0.69 -13.54 11.52
N PRO A 40 0.11 -14.31 12.28
CA PRO A 40 0.69 -15.55 11.79
C PRO A 40 -0.33 -16.57 11.31
N VAL A 41 -1.49 -16.66 11.95
CA VAL A 41 -2.57 -17.57 11.57
C VAL A 41 -3.89 -16.84 11.67
N VAL A 42 -4.58 -16.73 10.54
CA VAL A 42 -6.01 -16.43 10.45
C VAL A 42 -6.67 -17.72 9.98
N ALA A 43 -7.40 -18.36 10.89
CA ALA A 43 -8.03 -19.66 10.63
C ALA A 43 -9.55 -19.56 10.59
N GLU A 44 -10.15 -20.27 9.66
CA GLU A 44 -11.60 -20.51 9.61
C GLU A 44 -11.90 -21.86 10.27
N PHE A 45 -13.00 -21.93 11.02
CA PHE A 45 -13.39 -23.14 11.74
C PHE A 45 -14.82 -23.57 11.39
N ALA A 46 -15.02 -24.85 11.12
CA ALA A 46 -16.34 -25.45 10.99
C ALA A 46 -16.80 -26.03 12.33
N GLU A 47 -18.05 -25.74 12.70
CA GLU A 47 -18.64 -26.27 13.92
C GLU A 47 -19.00 -27.75 13.80
N ARG A 48 -18.81 -28.49 14.89
CA ARG A 48 -19.19 -29.90 14.96
C ARG A 48 -20.62 -30.02 15.50
N THR A 49 -21.61 -30.00 14.60
CA THR A 49 -23.03 -30.12 14.94
C THR A 49 -23.47 -31.57 15.16
N ASN A 50 -22.83 -32.26 16.11
CA ASN A 50 -23.16 -33.64 16.46
C ASN A 50 -24.42 -33.69 17.36
N ILE A 51 -25.35 -34.59 17.06
CA ILE A 51 -26.53 -34.82 17.91
C ILE A 51 -26.09 -35.49 19.22
N ARG A 52 -26.43 -34.89 20.37
CA ARG A 52 -26.07 -35.36 21.71
C ARG A 52 -27.24 -35.16 22.67
N PRO A 53 -27.46 -36.06 23.65
CA PRO A 53 -28.56 -35.94 24.62
C PRO A 53 -28.25 -34.95 25.77
N TYR A 54 -27.20 -34.14 25.66
CA TYR A 54 -26.75 -33.18 26.67
C TYR A 54 -26.30 -31.87 26.03
N PHE A 55 -26.39 -30.77 26.78
CA PHE A 55 -25.96 -29.44 26.34
C PHE A 55 -24.44 -29.25 26.47
N GLY A 56 -23.86 -28.47 25.57
CA GLY A 56 -22.43 -28.12 25.56
C GLY A 56 -21.89 -27.90 24.15
N THR A 57 -20.76 -27.21 24.01
CA THR A 57 -20.14 -26.99 22.69
C THR A 57 -19.61 -28.30 22.10
N GLY A 58 -19.88 -28.51 20.81
CA GLY A 58 -19.37 -29.65 20.05
C GLY A 58 -17.88 -29.56 19.70
N GLY A 59 -17.28 -28.39 19.92
CA GLY A 59 -15.97 -28.01 19.39
C GLY A 59 -16.04 -27.63 17.91
N GLN A 60 -14.90 -27.19 17.37
CA GLN A 60 -14.77 -26.76 15.97
C GLN A 60 -13.51 -27.37 15.35
N VAL A 61 -13.44 -27.44 14.02
CA VAL A 61 -12.30 -27.97 13.25
C VAL A 61 -11.82 -26.89 12.29
N ALA A 62 -10.52 -26.62 12.26
CA ALA A 62 -9.94 -25.66 11.30
C ALA A 62 -10.12 -26.19 9.87
N VAL A 63 -10.72 -25.38 8.99
CA VAL A 63 -11.00 -25.74 7.59
C VAL A 63 -10.15 -24.99 6.59
N SER A 64 -9.57 -23.86 7.00
CA SER A 64 -8.80 -22.98 6.13
C SER A 64 -7.87 -22.14 7.00
N GLN A 65 -6.65 -21.84 6.53
CA GLN A 65 -5.72 -20.98 7.27
C GLN A 65 -4.81 -20.21 6.33
N HIS A 66 -4.66 -18.92 6.58
CA HIS A 66 -3.70 -18.05 5.89
C HIS A 66 -2.98 -17.16 6.90
N SER A 67 -2.00 -16.40 6.43
CA SER A 67 -1.33 -15.39 7.22
C SER A 67 -1.61 -14.00 6.68
N GLU A 68 -1.65 -13.00 7.55
CA GLU A 68 -1.75 -11.59 7.17
C GLU A 68 -0.59 -10.79 7.78
N CYS A 69 -0.18 -9.74 7.09
CA CYS A 69 0.80 -8.80 7.60
C CYS A 69 0.47 -7.39 7.13
N GLU A 70 0.32 -6.48 8.08
CA GLU A 70 0.19 -5.05 7.80
C GLU A 70 1.52 -4.37 8.08
N LEU A 71 1.94 -3.49 7.17
CA LEU A 71 3.20 -2.77 7.26
C LEU A 71 3.05 -1.33 6.78
N GLU A 72 3.74 -0.43 7.45
CA GLU A 72 3.73 0.99 7.13
C GLU A 72 5.15 1.47 6.82
N ILE A 73 5.36 1.96 5.60
CA ILE A 73 6.66 2.42 5.10
C ILE A 73 6.57 3.90 4.76
N GLU A 74 7.61 4.65 5.08
CA GLU A 74 7.73 6.07 4.72
C GLU A 74 7.88 6.22 3.20
N LEU A 75 7.08 7.11 2.61
CA LEU A 75 7.11 7.37 1.17
C LEU A 75 8.27 8.33 0.84
N ALA A 76 9.46 7.76 0.67
CA ALA A 76 10.66 8.47 0.23
C ALA A 76 11.16 7.92 -1.12
N SER A 77 11.82 8.76 -1.92
CA SER A 77 12.44 8.32 -3.18
C SER A 77 13.74 7.56 -2.93
N SER A 78 14.33 7.01 -3.99
CA SER A 78 15.63 6.33 -3.96
C SER A 78 16.83 7.26 -3.78
N GLY A 79 16.67 8.57 -3.92
CA GLY A 79 17.75 9.56 -3.81
C GLY A 79 18.58 9.71 -5.09
N ALA A 80 18.28 8.94 -6.13
CA ALA A 80 18.97 8.99 -7.42
C ALA A 80 17.98 8.73 -8.57
N ALA A 81 17.94 9.63 -9.55
CA ALA A 81 17.06 9.52 -10.71
C ALA A 81 17.27 8.20 -11.47
N GLY A 82 16.18 7.56 -11.87
CA GLY A 82 16.20 6.25 -12.55
C GLY A 82 16.60 5.06 -11.66
N THR A 83 16.73 5.24 -10.35
CA THR A 83 16.97 4.14 -9.40
C THR A 83 15.67 3.78 -8.68
N ALA A 84 15.32 2.49 -8.64
CA ALA A 84 14.12 2.04 -7.97
C ALA A 84 14.22 2.25 -6.44
N PRO A 85 13.18 2.79 -5.78
CA PRO A 85 13.13 2.89 -4.33
C PRO A 85 13.08 1.51 -3.67
N ALA A 86 13.60 1.40 -2.44
CA ALA A 86 13.67 0.13 -1.71
C ALA A 86 12.30 -0.50 -1.39
N TRP A 87 11.22 0.29 -1.38
CA TRP A 87 9.85 -0.19 -1.21
C TRP A 87 9.21 -0.74 -2.51
N GLY A 88 9.86 -0.58 -3.67
CA GLY A 88 9.36 -1.06 -4.96
C GLY A 88 8.89 -2.53 -4.97
N PRO A 89 9.63 -3.48 -4.38
CA PRO A 89 9.22 -4.88 -4.32
C PRO A 89 7.85 -5.12 -3.67
N VAL A 90 7.53 -4.43 -2.57
CA VAL A 90 6.24 -4.60 -1.90
C VAL A 90 5.11 -3.92 -2.66
N LEU A 91 5.37 -2.79 -3.32
CA LEU A 91 4.39 -2.15 -4.21
C LEU A 91 4.05 -3.02 -5.42
N GLN A 92 5.04 -3.71 -6.01
CA GLN A 92 4.81 -4.63 -7.12
C GLN A 92 3.89 -5.80 -6.73
N ALA A 93 3.91 -6.25 -5.47
CA ALA A 93 2.98 -7.24 -4.93
C ALA A 93 1.55 -6.70 -4.68
N CYS A 94 1.35 -5.39 -4.82
CA CYS A 94 0.06 -4.71 -4.88
C CYS A 94 -0.43 -4.48 -6.32
N SER A 95 0.05 -5.29 -7.27
CA SER A 95 -0.35 -5.25 -8.69
C SER A 95 0.07 -3.97 -9.41
N PHE A 96 1.30 -3.52 -9.14
CA PHE A 96 1.99 -2.51 -9.95
C PHE A 96 3.11 -3.17 -10.77
N SER A 97 3.27 -2.71 -12.01
CA SER A 97 4.49 -2.88 -12.79
C SER A 97 5.55 -1.87 -12.36
N GLU A 98 6.81 -2.16 -12.63
CA GLU A 98 7.93 -1.23 -12.44
C GLU A 98 8.64 -1.07 -13.78
N THR A 99 8.75 0.17 -14.25
CA THR A 99 9.46 0.52 -15.48
C THR A 99 10.54 1.53 -15.15
N LEU A 100 11.81 1.16 -15.35
CA LEU A 100 12.95 2.04 -15.10
C LEU A 100 13.39 2.71 -16.40
N THR A 101 13.47 4.04 -16.38
CA THR A 101 14.13 4.85 -17.39
C THR A 101 15.46 5.31 -16.80
N ALA A 102 16.57 4.75 -17.26
CA ALA A 102 17.90 5.02 -16.73
C ALA A 102 18.18 6.52 -16.61
N SER A 103 18.72 6.93 -15.45
CA SER A 103 19.05 8.32 -15.11
C SER A 103 17.89 9.33 -15.20
N THR A 104 16.65 8.86 -15.37
CA THR A 104 15.49 9.73 -15.62
C THR A 104 14.41 9.49 -14.58
N ASP A 105 13.79 8.32 -14.58
CA ASP A 105 12.65 8.03 -13.71
C ASP A 105 12.42 6.53 -13.48
N VAL A 106 11.62 6.23 -12.47
CA VAL A 106 11.04 4.90 -12.25
C VAL A 106 9.53 5.08 -12.14
N LYS A 107 8.79 4.40 -13.01
CA LYS A 107 7.33 4.45 -13.08
C LYS A 107 6.72 3.18 -12.53
N TYR A 108 5.78 3.36 -11.62
CA TYR A 108 4.89 2.32 -11.13
C TYR A 108 3.49 2.57 -11.67
N ALA A 109 3.05 1.70 -12.57
CA ALA A 109 1.71 1.72 -13.13
C ALA A 109 0.97 0.43 -12.74
N PRO A 110 -0.32 0.50 -12.37
CA PRO A 110 -1.13 -0.66 -12.09
C PRO A 110 -1.09 -1.68 -13.24
N ILE A 111 -1.31 -2.94 -12.92
CA ILE A 111 -1.46 -4.03 -13.90
C ILE A 111 -2.63 -4.92 -13.49
N THR A 112 -3.26 -5.58 -14.46
CA THR A 112 -4.29 -6.60 -14.20
C THR A 112 -3.71 -8.02 -14.26
N ASN A 113 -2.85 -8.26 -15.26
CA ASN A 113 -2.37 -9.60 -15.58
C ASN A 113 -1.02 -9.86 -14.92
N ASN A 114 -0.81 -11.10 -14.47
CA ASN A 114 0.42 -11.56 -13.86
C ASN A 114 0.93 -10.67 -12.71
N PRO A 115 0.07 -10.31 -11.73
CA PRO A 115 0.54 -9.59 -10.55
C PRO A 115 1.61 -10.40 -9.84
N LYS A 116 2.73 -9.75 -9.55
CA LYS A 116 3.85 -10.35 -8.82
C LYS A 116 3.40 -10.71 -7.40
N THR A 117 4.07 -11.67 -6.80
CA THR A 117 3.91 -12.05 -5.40
C THR A 117 5.21 -11.82 -4.65
N VAL A 118 5.13 -11.71 -3.33
CA VAL A 118 6.28 -11.48 -2.45
C VAL A 118 6.33 -12.55 -1.37
N THR A 119 7.55 -12.99 -1.02
CA THR A 119 7.80 -13.72 0.21
C THR A 119 8.16 -12.73 1.31
N LEU A 120 7.46 -12.80 2.44
CA LEU A 120 7.72 -11.99 3.65
C LEU A 120 8.30 -12.88 4.74
N TYR A 121 9.44 -12.47 5.30
CA TYR A 121 10.01 -13.06 6.51
C TYR A 121 9.91 -12.06 7.64
N TYR A 122 9.24 -12.44 8.72
CA TYR A 122 9.14 -11.67 9.93
C TYR A 122 9.86 -12.41 11.05
N TYR A 123 11.01 -11.90 11.45
CA TYR A 123 11.75 -12.39 12.60
C TYR A 123 11.34 -11.65 13.86
N LEU A 124 10.81 -12.36 14.85
CA LEU A 124 10.55 -11.88 16.20
C LEU A 124 11.54 -12.52 17.17
N ASP A 125 12.68 -11.86 17.36
CA ASP A 125 13.66 -12.21 18.40
C ASP A 125 14.00 -13.72 18.44
N GLY A 126 14.36 -14.25 17.27
CA GLY A 126 14.70 -15.66 17.08
C GLY A 126 13.53 -16.57 16.70
N VAL A 127 12.32 -16.05 16.51
CA VAL A 127 11.18 -16.78 15.95
C VAL A 127 10.91 -16.26 14.54
N LEU A 128 10.92 -17.13 13.54
CA LEU A 128 10.66 -16.77 12.14
C LEU A 128 9.23 -17.15 11.75
N HIS A 129 8.51 -16.15 11.26
CA HIS A 129 7.26 -16.30 10.54
C HIS A 129 7.51 -16.07 9.06
N LYS A 130 7.18 -17.06 8.23
CA LYS A 130 7.28 -16.96 6.77
C LYS A 130 5.89 -16.86 6.15
N MET A 131 5.78 -16.04 5.13
CA MET A 131 4.59 -15.96 4.29
C MET A 131 5.02 -15.97 2.83
N THR A 132 4.51 -16.91 2.04
CA THR A 132 4.77 -17.00 0.58
C THR A 132 3.49 -16.70 -0.19
N GLY A 133 3.61 -16.44 -1.50
CA GLY A 133 2.48 -16.14 -2.37
C GLY A 133 1.76 -14.84 -1.98
N CYS A 134 2.43 -13.93 -1.27
CA CYS A 134 1.75 -12.77 -0.71
C CYS A 134 1.30 -11.82 -1.81
N ARG A 135 0.04 -11.39 -1.73
CA ARG A 135 -0.55 -10.30 -2.51
C ARG A 135 -1.16 -9.31 -1.54
N GLY A 136 -1.17 -8.03 -1.92
CA GLY A 136 -1.61 -7.00 -0.99
C GLY A 136 -2.38 -5.86 -1.61
N ASN A 137 -2.91 -5.04 -0.73
CA ASN A 137 -3.44 -3.72 -1.01
C ASN A 137 -2.47 -2.64 -0.50
N VAL A 138 -2.52 -1.45 -1.10
CA VAL A 138 -1.73 -0.29 -0.68
C VAL A 138 -2.63 0.94 -0.56
N THR A 139 -2.45 1.68 0.53
CA THR A 139 -3.02 3.00 0.76
C THR A 139 -1.89 4.01 0.93
N ILE A 140 -1.95 5.11 0.18
CA ILE A 140 -0.96 6.19 0.18
C ILE A 140 -1.55 7.39 0.91
N GLU A 141 -0.81 7.95 1.87
CA GLU A 141 -1.25 9.11 2.64
C GLU A 141 -0.23 10.26 2.55
N LEU A 142 -0.71 11.43 2.15
CA LEU A 142 0.03 12.69 2.14
C LEU A 142 -0.74 13.73 2.96
N ASN A 143 -0.38 13.87 4.23
CA ASN A 143 -1.01 14.82 5.16
C ASN A 143 -0.07 15.98 5.46
N ALA A 144 -0.55 17.21 5.35
CA ALA A 144 0.24 18.40 5.66
C ALA A 144 0.81 18.34 7.09
N ARG A 145 2.06 18.77 7.26
CA ARG A 145 2.82 18.72 8.52
C ARG A 145 3.11 17.29 9.02
N ALA A 146 3.01 16.28 8.15
CA ALA A 146 3.36 14.89 8.46
C ALA A 146 4.38 14.32 7.46
N ILE A 147 4.90 13.14 7.78
CA ILE A 147 5.69 12.30 6.87
C ILE A 147 4.71 11.54 5.97
N PRO A 148 4.87 11.56 4.64
CA PRO A 148 4.03 10.77 3.75
C PRO A 148 4.31 9.28 3.93
N VAL A 149 3.28 8.44 3.85
CA VAL A 149 3.40 6.99 4.10
C VAL A 149 2.63 6.15 3.09
N MET A 150 3.09 4.92 2.94
CA MET A 150 2.36 3.83 2.30
C MET A 150 2.03 2.77 3.35
N LYS A 151 0.74 2.49 3.49
CA LYS A 151 0.20 1.42 4.33
C LYS A 151 -0.13 0.24 3.44
N PHE A 152 0.46 -0.90 3.74
CA PHE A 152 0.23 -2.12 2.99
C PHE A 152 -0.46 -3.15 3.87
N LYS A 153 -1.36 -3.92 3.26
CA LYS A 153 -1.99 -5.09 3.87
C LYS A 153 -1.78 -6.29 2.96
N PHE A 154 -1.03 -7.27 3.43
CA PHE A 154 -0.72 -8.50 2.71
C PHE A 154 -1.49 -9.68 3.26
N THR A 155 -1.94 -10.54 2.35
CA THR A 155 -2.43 -11.89 2.64
C THR A 155 -1.50 -12.88 1.94
N GLY A 156 -1.07 -13.92 2.64
CA GLY A 156 -0.14 -14.92 2.13
C GLY A 156 -0.46 -16.31 2.65
N LEU A 157 0.21 -17.31 2.07
CA LEU A 157 0.11 -18.70 2.50
C LEU A 157 0.76 -18.87 3.88
N TYR A 158 0.09 -19.64 4.72
CA TYR A 158 0.58 -19.95 6.06
C TYR A 158 1.79 -20.88 6.00
N THR A 159 2.81 -20.55 6.79
CA THR A 159 3.92 -21.47 7.10
C THR A 159 4.09 -21.55 8.62
N PRO A 160 4.24 -22.75 9.21
CA PRO A 160 4.52 -22.89 10.63
C PRO A 160 5.75 -22.09 11.06
N ALA A 161 5.64 -21.41 12.19
CA ALA A 161 6.75 -20.64 12.73
C ALA A 161 7.88 -21.57 13.18
N THR A 162 9.12 -21.13 13.00
CA THR A 162 10.31 -21.89 13.40
C THR A 162 11.21 -21.05 14.28
N ASP A 163 11.91 -21.67 15.22
CA ASP A 163 13.02 -21.01 15.91
C ASP A 163 14.18 -20.85 14.91
N THR A 164 14.54 -19.62 14.62
CA THR A 164 15.59 -19.29 13.64
C THR A 164 16.27 -18.00 14.09
N PRO A 165 17.60 -17.99 14.25
CA PRO A 165 18.32 -16.79 14.64
C PRO A 165 18.03 -15.63 13.69
N VAL A 166 17.89 -14.42 14.26
CA VAL A 166 17.73 -13.20 13.45
C VAL A 166 19.00 -13.00 12.62
N PRO A 167 18.93 -12.95 11.29
CA PRO A 167 20.09 -12.71 10.45
C PRO A 167 20.75 -11.37 10.77
N THR A 168 22.08 -11.33 10.71
CA THR A 168 22.85 -10.09 10.85
C THR A 168 23.02 -9.39 9.50
N GLY A 169 23.47 -8.13 9.53
CA GLY A 169 23.80 -7.38 8.31
C GLY A 169 22.59 -6.87 7.52
N ALA A 170 21.47 -6.58 8.21
CA ALA A 170 20.35 -5.87 7.59
C ALA A 170 20.80 -4.49 7.08
N VAL A 171 20.49 -4.18 5.82
CA VAL A 171 20.87 -2.92 5.16
C VAL A 171 19.61 -2.11 4.85
N TYR A 172 19.57 -0.87 5.34
CA TYR A 172 18.46 0.06 5.12
C TYR A 172 18.86 1.30 4.32
N SER A 173 20.06 1.33 3.72
CA SER A 173 20.58 2.51 3.01
C SER A 173 19.79 2.88 1.75
N GLY A 174 18.91 1.99 1.26
CA GLY A 174 17.96 2.30 0.19
C GLY A 174 16.69 3.04 0.66
N PHE A 175 16.50 3.19 1.98
CA PHE A 175 15.43 3.99 2.57
C PHE A 175 16.00 5.34 3.00
N ASN A 176 15.79 6.36 2.18
CA ASN A 176 16.20 7.72 2.50
C ASN A 176 15.24 8.37 3.51
N ALA A 177 15.73 9.37 4.22
CA ALA A 177 14.89 10.20 5.07
C ALA A 177 13.78 10.87 4.22
N PRO A 178 12.50 10.78 4.64
CA PRO A 178 11.40 11.36 3.89
C PRO A 178 11.39 12.89 4.02
N LEU A 179 10.86 13.56 2.99
CA LEU A 179 10.53 14.97 3.09
C LEU A 179 9.18 15.12 3.78
N ALA A 180 9.06 16.05 4.73
CA ALA A 180 7.78 16.36 5.34
C ALA A 180 6.83 16.99 4.30
N VAL A 181 5.54 16.66 4.31
CA VAL A 181 4.54 17.28 3.43
C VAL A 181 4.28 18.71 3.88
N ASN A 182 4.73 19.68 3.08
CA ASN A 182 4.55 21.11 3.32
C ASN A 182 4.74 21.87 2.00
N LYS A 183 4.54 23.19 2.01
CA LYS A 183 4.66 24.03 0.80
C LYS A 183 6.03 23.95 0.10
N VAL A 184 7.12 23.79 0.86
CA VAL A 184 8.49 23.74 0.31
C VAL A 184 8.73 22.40 -0.40
N ASN A 185 8.27 21.32 0.23
CA ASN A 185 8.52 19.96 -0.23
C ASN A 185 7.40 19.40 -1.11
N THR A 186 6.23 20.03 -1.21
CA THR A 186 5.13 19.62 -2.09
C THR A 186 4.75 20.80 -2.98
N PRO A 187 5.60 21.14 -3.97
CA PRO A 187 5.46 22.37 -4.75
C PRO A 187 4.25 22.39 -5.68
N SER A 188 3.68 21.22 -6.01
CA SER A 188 2.53 21.12 -6.90
C SER A 188 1.49 20.13 -6.37
N MET A 189 0.24 20.59 -6.28
CA MET A 189 -0.94 19.75 -6.18
C MET A 189 -2.00 20.40 -7.07
N THR A 190 -2.47 19.67 -8.07
CA THR A 190 -3.55 20.10 -8.95
C THR A 190 -4.68 19.08 -8.93
N LEU A 191 -5.90 19.54 -8.69
CA LEU A 191 -7.12 18.75 -8.81
C LEU A 191 -8.04 19.45 -9.81
N HIS A 192 -8.44 18.74 -10.86
CA HIS A 192 -9.30 19.27 -11.91
C HIS A 192 -8.76 20.55 -12.57
N GLY A 193 -7.43 20.64 -12.70
CA GLY A 193 -6.72 21.79 -13.25
C GLY A 193 -6.53 22.97 -12.29
N ILE A 194 -7.00 22.86 -11.04
CA ILE A 194 -6.87 23.89 -10.02
C ILE A 194 -5.72 23.55 -9.08
N SER A 195 -4.77 24.48 -8.92
CA SER A 195 -3.77 24.40 -7.86
C SER A 195 -4.44 24.66 -6.52
N ALA A 196 -4.51 23.64 -5.66
CA ALA A 196 -5.23 23.71 -4.39
C ALA A 196 -4.28 23.64 -3.19
N ALA A 197 -4.59 24.41 -2.14
CA ALA A 197 -3.94 24.25 -0.84
C ALA A 197 -4.51 23.01 -0.16
N MET A 198 -3.73 21.93 -0.14
CA MET A 198 -4.14 20.62 0.35
C MET A 198 -3.76 20.41 1.82
N GLN A 199 -4.72 19.99 2.64
CA GLN A 199 -4.47 19.57 4.01
C GLN A 199 -4.20 18.07 4.11
N SER A 200 -4.95 17.25 3.35
CA SER A 200 -4.82 15.80 3.36
C SER A 200 -5.12 15.19 2.00
N LEU A 201 -4.50 14.04 1.76
CA LEU A 201 -4.78 13.14 0.66
C LEU A 201 -4.60 11.70 1.13
N SER A 202 -5.60 10.88 0.86
CA SER A 202 -5.53 9.43 0.98
C SER A 202 -5.95 8.81 -0.34
N ILE A 203 -5.17 7.84 -0.82
CA ILE A 203 -5.45 7.07 -2.03
C ILE A 203 -5.34 5.60 -1.67
N ASP A 204 -6.45 4.89 -1.70
CA ASP A 204 -6.52 3.45 -1.53
C ASP A 204 -6.68 2.79 -2.91
N MET A 205 -5.80 1.86 -3.25
CA MET A 205 -5.93 1.10 -4.50
C MET A 205 -7.13 0.15 -4.47
N GLY A 206 -7.65 -0.22 -3.30
CA GLY A 206 -8.85 -1.05 -3.18
C GLY A 206 -8.70 -2.41 -3.86
N ASN A 207 -7.52 -3.02 -3.78
CA ASN A 207 -7.26 -4.37 -4.28
C ASN A 207 -8.08 -5.39 -3.49
N GLN A 208 -8.90 -6.18 -4.17
CA GLN A 208 -9.63 -7.30 -3.57
C GLN A 208 -8.74 -8.55 -3.55
N ILE A 209 -8.18 -8.84 -2.38
CA ILE A 209 -7.37 -10.03 -2.13
C ILE A 209 -8.23 -11.14 -1.54
N VAL A 210 -8.22 -12.30 -2.19
CA VAL A 210 -9.02 -13.47 -1.78
C VAL A 210 -8.09 -14.66 -1.59
N TYR A 211 -8.04 -15.18 -0.37
CA TYR A 211 -7.46 -16.49 -0.11
C TYR A 211 -8.44 -17.60 -0.52
N ARG A 212 -7.94 -18.58 -1.27
CA ARG A 212 -8.71 -19.71 -1.77
C ARG A 212 -8.07 -21.00 -1.28
N ASN A 213 -8.87 -21.79 -0.58
CA ASN A 213 -8.54 -23.15 -0.17
C ASN A 213 -9.55 -24.10 -0.82
N LEU A 214 -9.14 -24.78 -1.89
CA LEU A 214 -9.95 -25.74 -2.64
C LEU A 214 -9.26 -27.09 -2.67
N ILE A 215 -10.02 -28.16 -2.91
CA ILE A 215 -9.45 -29.50 -3.11
C ILE A 215 -8.49 -29.45 -4.32
N GLY A 216 -7.21 -29.71 -4.07
CA GLY A 216 -6.15 -29.72 -5.10
C GLY A 216 -5.60 -28.35 -5.49
N SER A 217 -6.01 -27.26 -4.85
CA SER A 217 -5.46 -25.92 -5.12
C SER A 217 -5.59 -24.99 -3.92
N GLU A 218 -4.47 -24.38 -3.52
CA GLU A 218 -4.42 -23.35 -2.49
C GLU A 218 -3.68 -22.13 -3.06
N SER A 219 -4.30 -20.95 -2.97
CA SER A 219 -3.69 -19.73 -3.50
C SER A 219 -4.30 -18.47 -2.90
N VAL A 220 -3.53 -17.39 -2.89
CA VAL A 220 -4.05 -16.03 -2.66
C VAL A 220 -4.16 -15.36 -4.01
N ILE A 221 -5.34 -14.89 -4.42
CA ILE A 221 -5.56 -14.23 -5.72
C ILE A 221 -6.06 -12.80 -5.55
N MET A 222 -5.79 -11.96 -6.55
CA MET A 222 -6.40 -10.64 -6.66
C MET A 222 -7.52 -10.71 -7.70
N THR A 223 -8.76 -10.45 -7.29
CA THR A 223 -9.94 -10.63 -8.15
C THR A 223 -10.43 -9.35 -8.79
N ASN A 224 -10.15 -8.21 -8.16
CA ASN A 224 -10.59 -6.90 -8.61
C ASN A 224 -9.71 -5.81 -8.00
N ARG A 225 -9.79 -4.61 -8.56
CA ARG A 225 -9.20 -3.39 -8.01
C ARG A 225 -10.18 -2.24 -8.23
N LYS A 226 -10.45 -1.46 -7.18
CA LYS A 226 -11.31 -0.29 -7.26
C LYS A 226 -10.68 0.87 -6.49
N PRO A 227 -9.81 1.66 -7.12
CA PRO A 227 -9.09 2.70 -6.42
C PRO A 227 -10.04 3.83 -6.03
N SER A 228 -9.89 4.31 -4.81
CA SER A 228 -10.70 5.38 -4.23
C SER A 228 -9.82 6.25 -3.35
N GLY A 229 -10.29 7.45 -3.01
CA GLY A 229 -9.54 8.33 -2.16
C GLY A 229 -10.36 9.42 -1.52
N GLN A 230 -9.68 10.25 -0.75
CA GLN A 230 -10.25 11.43 -0.13
C GLN A 230 -9.20 12.53 -0.09
N THR A 231 -9.62 13.77 -0.28
CA THR A 231 -8.78 14.94 -0.06
C THR A 231 -9.54 16.04 0.66
N SER A 232 -8.82 16.82 1.47
CA SER A 232 -9.27 18.07 2.05
C SER A 232 -8.46 19.21 1.47
N ILE A 233 -9.14 20.18 0.86
CA ILE A 233 -8.52 21.37 0.27
C ILE A 233 -9.21 22.65 0.74
N GLU A 234 -8.48 23.76 0.77
CA GLU A 234 -9.10 25.07 1.03
C GLU A 234 -10.18 25.37 -0.01
N MET A 235 -11.33 25.83 0.45
CA MET A 235 -12.44 26.17 -0.43
C MET A 235 -12.09 27.42 -1.25
N VAL A 236 -12.12 27.29 -2.58
CA VAL A 236 -11.96 28.42 -3.50
C VAL A 236 -13.32 29.00 -3.92
N PRO A 237 -13.37 30.26 -4.39
CA PRO A 237 -14.60 30.82 -4.95
C PRO A 237 -15.13 30.00 -6.13
N VAL A 238 -16.46 29.97 -6.30
CA VAL A 238 -17.12 29.29 -7.44
C VAL A 238 -16.62 29.82 -8.79
N ALA A 239 -16.25 31.09 -8.86
CA ALA A 239 -15.65 31.71 -10.04
C ALA A 239 -14.27 31.11 -10.41
N SER A 240 -13.52 30.57 -9.44
CA SER A 240 -12.29 29.84 -9.67
C SER A 240 -12.58 28.39 -10.06
N TYR A 241 -13.42 27.70 -9.28
CA TYR A 241 -13.93 26.37 -9.65
C TYR A 241 -15.19 26.00 -8.87
N ALA A 242 -16.21 25.51 -9.58
CA ALA A 242 -17.48 25.11 -9.00
C ALA A 242 -17.47 23.64 -8.55
N TRP A 243 -16.81 23.32 -7.42
CA TRP A 243 -16.66 21.94 -6.93
C TRP A 243 -17.97 21.16 -6.83
N HIS A 244 -19.03 21.77 -6.30
CA HIS A 244 -20.35 21.15 -6.16
C HIS A 244 -20.99 20.82 -7.51
N GLU A 245 -20.80 21.67 -8.51
CA GLU A 245 -21.31 21.45 -9.87
C GLU A 245 -20.50 20.34 -10.57
N ALA A 246 -19.18 20.30 -10.37
CA ALA A 246 -18.33 19.22 -10.84
C ALA A 246 -18.78 17.86 -10.28
N VAL A 247 -19.14 17.79 -8.98
CA VAL A 247 -19.73 16.60 -8.37
C VAL A 247 -21.09 16.28 -8.98
N ARG A 248 -22.00 17.26 -9.06
CA ARG A 248 -23.38 17.08 -9.58
C ARG A 248 -23.39 16.53 -11.01
N LEU A 249 -22.45 16.99 -11.84
CA LEU A 249 -22.29 16.57 -13.23
C LEU A 249 -21.44 15.30 -13.39
N GLY A 250 -20.78 14.81 -12.33
CA GLY A 250 -19.83 13.70 -12.42
C GLY A 250 -18.65 14.03 -13.34
N THR A 251 -18.14 15.26 -13.28
CA THR A 251 -17.05 15.72 -14.13
C THR A 251 -15.78 14.92 -13.85
N LEU A 252 -15.16 14.41 -14.91
CA LEU A 252 -13.88 13.72 -14.87
C LEU A 252 -12.76 14.68 -15.26
N ASN A 253 -11.71 14.77 -14.46
CA ASN A 253 -10.52 15.54 -14.80
C ASN A 253 -9.28 15.01 -14.07
N ALA A 254 -8.10 15.51 -14.44
CA ALA A 254 -6.85 15.01 -13.90
C ALA A 254 -6.62 15.44 -12.44
N PHE A 255 -5.90 14.58 -11.72
CA PHE A 255 -5.25 14.86 -10.45
C PHE A 255 -3.74 14.68 -10.62
N SER A 256 -2.95 15.55 -10.01
CA SER A 256 -1.50 15.40 -9.92
C SER A 256 -0.99 15.99 -8.63
N VAL A 257 -0.06 15.30 -7.98
CA VAL A 257 0.72 15.84 -6.86
C VAL A 257 2.20 15.54 -7.09
N VAL A 258 3.05 16.54 -6.85
CA VAL A 258 4.50 16.43 -6.91
C VAL A 258 5.04 16.73 -5.51
N HIS A 259 5.72 15.75 -4.94
CA HIS A 259 6.41 15.83 -3.67
C HIS A 259 7.91 15.68 -3.90
N GLY A 260 8.69 16.68 -3.49
CA GLY A 260 10.10 16.86 -3.80
C GLY A 260 10.32 17.93 -4.89
N SER A 261 11.53 18.48 -4.93
CA SER A 261 11.95 19.50 -5.91
C SER A 261 13.35 19.25 -6.49
N VAL A 262 14.12 18.32 -5.90
CA VAL A 262 15.46 17.94 -6.33
C VAL A 262 15.38 16.64 -7.11
N ALA A 263 16.06 16.53 -8.26
CA ALA A 263 16.13 15.27 -9.01
C ALA A 263 16.70 14.13 -8.13
N GLY A 264 16.13 12.94 -8.25
CA GLY A 264 16.33 11.81 -7.34
C GLY A 264 15.49 11.88 -6.06
N ALA A 265 14.92 13.04 -5.72
CA ALA A 265 14.12 13.30 -4.53
C ALA A 265 12.63 13.54 -4.81
N ILE A 266 12.16 13.31 -6.06
CA ILE A 266 10.78 13.59 -6.47
C ILE A 266 9.95 12.31 -6.49
N ILE A 267 8.75 12.41 -5.94
CA ILE A 267 7.66 11.44 -6.07
C ILE A 267 6.47 12.20 -6.63
N GLN A 268 6.01 11.77 -7.80
CA GLN A 268 4.86 12.32 -8.47
C GLN A 268 3.77 11.26 -8.55
N ILE A 269 2.54 11.62 -8.21
CA ILE A 269 1.37 10.75 -8.37
C ILE A 269 0.43 11.45 -9.34
N ASP A 270 0.11 10.78 -10.44
CA ASP A 270 -0.78 11.29 -11.48
C ASP A 270 -1.98 10.36 -11.64
N ALA A 271 -3.16 10.95 -11.84
CA ALA A 271 -4.36 10.22 -12.22
C ALA A 271 -5.09 10.99 -13.33
N PRO A 272 -5.34 10.39 -14.50
CA PRO A 272 -5.84 11.11 -15.67
C PRO A 272 -7.33 11.44 -15.60
N LYS A 273 -8.13 10.61 -14.92
CA LYS A 273 -9.58 10.77 -14.77
C LYS A 273 -9.98 10.52 -13.33
N VAL A 274 -10.26 11.58 -12.61
CA VAL A 274 -10.79 11.55 -11.25
C VAL A 274 -12.18 12.14 -11.27
N GLN A 275 -13.13 11.42 -10.68
CA GLN A 275 -14.46 11.93 -10.37
C GLN A 275 -14.47 12.39 -8.91
N LEU A 276 -15.15 13.50 -8.65
CA LEU A 276 -15.39 14.00 -7.29
C LEU A 276 -16.74 13.51 -6.79
N ILE A 277 -16.78 13.06 -5.54
CA ILE A 277 -17.99 12.60 -4.87
C ILE A 277 -18.07 13.17 -3.45
N SER A 278 -19.26 13.15 -2.85
CA SER A 278 -19.48 13.44 -1.43
C SER A 278 -18.83 14.75 -0.92
N PRO A 279 -19.08 15.93 -1.55
CA PRO A 279 -18.53 17.20 -1.09
C PRO A 279 -19.07 17.55 0.29
N GLN A 280 -18.18 17.85 1.23
CA GLN A 280 -18.53 18.25 2.59
C GLN A 280 -17.67 19.42 3.04
N TYR A 281 -18.30 20.47 3.57
CA TYR A 281 -17.54 21.55 4.21
C TYR A 281 -16.93 21.07 5.53
N ALA A 282 -15.73 21.55 5.81
CA ALA A 282 -15.06 21.39 7.09
C ALA A 282 -14.44 22.71 7.52
N ASP A 283 -14.17 22.84 8.81
CA ASP A 283 -13.40 23.96 9.37
C ASP A 283 -11.98 23.47 9.69
N SER A 284 -10.99 24.27 9.31
CA SER A 284 -9.61 24.09 9.76
C SER A 284 -9.03 25.46 10.11
N ASP A 285 -8.71 25.67 11.38
CA ASP A 285 -8.17 26.95 11.89
C ASP A 285 -9.07 28.16 11.54
N GLY A 286 -10.40 27.97 11.46
CA GLY A 286 -11.34 29.02 11.05
C GLY A 286 -11.41 29.27 9.54
N VAL A 287 -10.69 28.50 8.73
CA VAL A 287 -10.72 28.55 7.26
C VAL A 287 -11.64 27.46 6.73
N ALA A 288 -12.52 27.82 5.79
CA ALA A 288 -13.42 26.88 5.15
C ALA A 288 -12.64 25.93 4.23
N MET A 289 -12.73 24.64 4.53
CA MET A 289 -12.21 23.55 3.72
C MET A 289 -13.36 22.84 2.99
N ILE A 290 -13.04 22.15 1.91
CA ILE A 290 -13.92 21.20 1.26
C ILE A 290 -13.27 19.82 1.23
N ASN A 291 -13.94 18.86 1.87
CA ASN A 291 -13.62 17.44 1.78
C ASN A 291 -14.29 16.88 0.54
N LEU A 292 -13.52 16.16 -0.27
CA LEU A 292 -13.97 15.52 -1.50
C LEU A 292 -13.56 14.05 -1.46
N GLY A 293 -14.51 13.15 -1.75
CA GLY A 293 -14.18 11.80 -2.14
C GLY A 293 -13.69 11.78 -3.59
N LEU A 294 -12.73 10.90 -3.87
CA LEU A 294 -12.08 10.75 -5.17
C LEU A 294 -12.37 9.33 -5.68
N ASP A 295 -12.86 9.23 -6.91
CA ASP A 295 -12.99 7.97 -7.64
C ASP A 295 -12.06 8.00 -8.85
N PHE A 296 -11.06 7.13 -8.86
CA PHE A 296 -9.99 7.12 -9.86
C PHE A 296 -10.34 6.14 -10.99
N GLN A 297 -10.39 6.65 -12.21
CA GLN A 297 -10.84 5.89 -13.38
C GLN A 297 -9.72 5.78 -14.42
N PRO A 298 -9.62 4.64 -15.13
CA PRO A 298 -8.63 4.48 -16.18
C PRO A 298 -8.97 5.35 -17.39
N ASN A 299 -7.95 5.81 -18.11
CA ASN A 299 -8.11 6.46 -19.40
C ASN A 299 -7.97 5.47 -20.56
N THR A 300 -6.86 4.73 -20.58
CA THR A 300 -6.52 3.70 -21.58
C THR A 300 -6.42 2.29 -20.99
N GLY A 301 -6.68 2.16 -19.69
CA GLY A 301 -6.68 0.90 -18.95
C GLY A 301 -5.41 0.76 -18.11
N ASN A 302 -5.55 0.32 -16.85
CA ASN A 302 -4.44 0.16 -15.91
C ASN A 302 -3.58 1.44 -15.69
N ASP A 303 -4.14 2.60 -16.02
CA ASP A 303 -3.51 3.91 -15.96
C ASP A 303 -4.30 4.87 -15.04
N GLU A 304 -5.17 4.34 -14.18
CA GLU A 304 -5.99 5.14 -13.28
C GLU A 304 -5.15 5.93 -12.27
N ILE A 305 -3.98 5.41 -11.86
CA ILE A 305 -2.99 6.07 -11.01
C ILE A 305 -1.60 5.67 -11.51
N VAL A 306 -0.66 6.61 -11.60
CA VAL A 306 0.76 6.32 -11.89
C VAL A 306 1.62 7.01 -10.84
N ILE A 307 2.53 6.26 -10.23
CA ILE A 307 3.53 6.80 -9.30
C ILE A 307 4.86 6.87 -10.03
N THR A 308 5.45 8.05 -10.12
CA THR A 308 6.76 8.25 -10.75
C THR A 308 7.76 8.77 -9.74
N VAL A 309 8.89 8.08 -9.61
CA VAL A 309 10.03 8.50 -8.80
C VAL A 309 11.09 9.09 -9.75
N LYS A 310 11.50 10.34 -9.54
CA LYS A 310 12.42 11.08 -10.41
C LYS A 310 13.55 11.72 -9.64
#